data_AF-A0A936JYH9-F1
#
_entry.id   AF-A0A936JYH9-F1
#
_cell.length_a   1.000
_cell.length_b   1.000
_cell.length_c   1.000
_cell.angle_alpha   90.00
_cell.angle_beta   90.00
_cell.angle_gamma   90.00
#
_symmetry.space_group_name_H-M   'P 1'
#
loop_
_entity.id
_entity.type
_entity.pdbx_description
1 polymer ?
#
loop_
_entity_poly.entity_id
_entity_poly.type
_entity_poly.pdbx_seq_one_letter_code
_entity_poly.pdbx_strand_id
1 'polypeptide(L)'
;MISILGTFKQAINNSLEIYLELDLDDPATVMGALMLMNMKDGKKLKDLYTADQYKRVSDFFKDSLKTQISLFQRMKPEFLIALLYPKMMPCNAAGSVEESVMQLVQDAGKEKRP
;
A
#
# COMPACT_ATOMS: atom_id res chain seq x y z
N MET A 1 -2.34 -0.85 -14.89
CA MET A 1 -3.42 0.10 -14.55
C MET A 1 -4.70 -0.69 -14.35
N ILE A 2 -5.39 -0.49 -13.21
CA ILE A 2 -6.66 -1.17 -12.94
C ILE A 2 -7.71 -0.67 -13.94
N SER A 3 -8.46 -1.58 -14.54
CA SER A 3 -9.52 -1.22 -15.48
C SER A 3 -10.75 -0.75 -14.69
N ILE A 4 -10.95 0.57 -14.66
CA ILE A 4 -12.17 1.16 -14.10
C ILE A 4 -13.32 1.02 -15.10
N LEU A 5 -14.44 0.46 -14.64
CA LEU A 5 -15.69 0.34 -15.40
C LEU A 5 -16.18 1.71 -15.90
N GLY A 6 -16.71 1.76 -17.13
CA GLY A 6 -17.15 3.00 -17.75
C GLY A 6 -18.24 3.75 -16.97
N THR A 7 -19.15 3.02 -16.32
CA THR A 7 -20.19 3.59 -15.46
C THR A 7 -19.62 4.31 -14.24
N PHE A 8 -18.54 3.79 -13.65
CA PHE A 8 -17.88 4.45 -12.52
C PHE A 8 -17.16 5.73 -12.95
N LYS A 9 -16.50 5.73 -14.11
CA LYS A 9 -15.90 6.96 -14.69
C LYS A 9 -16.96 8.03 -14.93
N GLN A 10 -18.13 7.66 -15.45
CA GLN A 10 -19.24 8.60 -15.63
C GLN A 10 -19.74 9.16 -14.30
N ALA A 11 -19.86 8.34 -13.27
CA ALA A 11 -20.24 8.80 -11.93
C ALA A 11 -19.25 9.85 -11.39
N ILE A 12 -17.94 9.60 -11.51
CA ILE A 12 -16.90 10.57 -11.13
C ILE A 12 -17.06 11.87 -11.94
N ASN A 13 -17.24 11.78 -13.26
CA ASN A 13 -17.43 12.94 -14.14
C ASN A 13 -18.69 13.75 -13.85
N ASN A 14 -19.76 13.12 -13.37
CA ASN A 14 -21.01 13.80 -13.03
C ASN A 14 -21.03 14.36 -11.59
N SER A 15 -20.10 13.94 -10.73
CA SER A 15 -20.02 14.41 -9.34
C SER A 15 -19.39 15.80 -9.27
N LEU A 16 -19.80 16.66 -8.32
CA LEU A 16 -19.15 17.96 -8.15
C LEU A 16 -17.79 17.83 -7.44
N GLU A 17 -17.78 17.05 -6.36
CA GLU A 17 -16.63 16.83 -5.49
C GLU A 17 -16.50 15.32 -5.20
N ILE A 18 -15.29 14.88 -4.85
CA ILE A 18 -15.01 13.52 -4.39
C ILE A 18 -14.39 13.62 -2.99
N TYR A 19 -14.96 12.86 -2.06
CA TYR A 19 -14.50 12.75 -0.67
C TYR A 19 -13.77 11.43 -0.47
N LEU A 20 -12.53 11.47 0.02
CA LEU A 20 -11.73 10.31 0.38
C LEU A 20 -11.36 10.41 1.86
N GLU A 21 -11.31 9.32 2.61
CA GLU A 21 -11.06 9.39 4.07
C GLU A 21 -9.73 10.05 4.45
N LEU A 22 -8.74 9.99 3.55
CA LEU A 22 -7.44 10.60 3.71
C LEU A 22 -7.10 11.39 2.45
N ASP A 23 -6.52 12.58 2.65
CA ASP A 23 -5.91 13.34 1.57
C ASP A 23 -4.50 12.79 1.31
N LEU A 24 -4.40 11.88 0.33
CA LEU A 24 -3.12 11.28 -0.06
C LEU A 24 -2.27 12.21 -0.95
N ASP A 25 -2.81 13.36 -1.38
CA ASP A 25 -2.06 14.39 -2.10
C ASP A 25 -1.33 15.34 -1.12
N ASP A 26 -1.75 15.38 0.15
CA ASP A 26 -1.09 16.15 1.21
C ASP A 26 0.21 15.47 1.69
N PRO A 27 1.38 16.11 1.51
CA PRO A 27 2.66 15.56 1.97
C PRO A 27 2.71 15.32 3.48
N ALA A 28 1.98 16.09 4.30
CA ALA A 28 1.96 15.90 5.74
C ALA A 28 1.26 14.59 6.13
N THR A 29 0.15 14.26 5.47
CA THR A 29 -0.54 12.98 5.60
C THR A 29 0.36 11.81 5.22
N VAL A 30 1.03 11.86 4.06
CA VAL A 30 1.97 10.82 3.61
C VAL A 30 3.14 10.65 4.57
N MET A 31 3.74 11.76 5.02
CA MET A 31 4.85 11.74 5.96
C MET A 31 4.44 11.17 7.32
N GLY A 32 3.25 11.53 7.82
CA GLY A 32 2.68 10.99 9.05
C GLY A 32 2.53 9.47 8.99
N ALA A 33 2.03 8.94 7.88
CA ALA A 33 1.94 7.49 7.67
C ALA A 33 3.31 6.81 7.69
N LEU A 34 4.32 7.38 7.02
CA LEU A 34 5.70 6.86 7.02
C LEU A 34 6.33 6.84 8.42
N MET A 35 6.10 7.88 9.23
CA MET A 35 6.57 7.93 10.62
C MET A 35 5.97 6.82 11.49
N LEU A 36 4.75 6.38 11.18
CA LEU A 36 4.02 5.33 11.91
C LEU A 36 4.25 3.91 11.36
N MET A 37 5.05 3.77 10.29
CA MET A 37 5.27 2.50 9.60
C MET A 37 6.09 1.49 10.42
N ASN A 38 6.98 1.99 11.29
CA ASN A 38 7.83 1.16 12.12
C ASN A 38 7.14 0.69 13.41
N MET A 39 7.58 -0.46 13.93
CA MET A 39 7.21 -0.95 15.25
C MET A 39 7.72 -0.01 16.34
N LYS A 40 6.94 0.11 17.42
CA LYS A 40 7.30 0.90 18.60
C LYS A 40 8.41 0.21 19.42
N ASP A 41 9.05 0.99 20.28
CA ASP A 41 10.00 0.52 21.29
C ASP A 41 11.24 -0.18 20.73
N GLY A 42 11.57 0.07 19.46
CA GLY A 42 12.73 -0.53 18.79
C GLY A 42 12.59 -2.03 18.52
N LYS A 43 11.39 -2.61 18.70
CA LYS A 43 11.12 -4.01 18.36
C LYS A 43 11.49 -4.31 16.93
N LYS A 44 11.93 -5.54 16.72
CA LYS A 44 12.32 -6.09 15.42
C LYS A 44 11.48 -7.31 15.09
N LEU A 45 11.42 -7.66 13.80
CA LEU A 45 10.68 -8.83 13.35
C LEU A 45 11.16 -10.11 14.03
N LYS A 46 12.46 -10.24 14.31
CA LYS A 46 13.02 -11.39 15.04
C LYS A 46 12.45 -11.53 16.45
N ASP A 47 12.00 -10.45 17.07
CA ASP A 47 11.44 -10.47 18.42
C ASP A 47 9.99 -10.97 18.43
N LEU A 48 9.35 -11.09 17.27
CA LEU A 48 7.95 -11.54 17.10
C LEU A 48 7.83 -13.04 16.80
N TYR A 49 8.93 -13.72 16.52
CA TYR A 49 8.95 -15.10 16.02
C TYR A 49 9.95 -15.95 16.81
N THR A 50 9.70 -17.25 16.89
CA THR A 50 10.76 -18.20 17.24
C THR A 50 11.83 -18.25 16.14
N ALA A 51 13.00 -18.80 16.44
CA ALA A 51 14.09 -18.92 15.47
C ALA A 51 13.66 -19.66 14.19
N ASP A 52 12.92 -20.77 14.34
CA ASP A 52 12.44 -21.58 13.21
C ASP A 52 11.40 -20.85 12.37
N GLN A 53 10.47 -20.14 13.02
CA GLN A 53 9.47 -19.32 12.35
C GLN A 53 10.12 -18.19 11.56
N TYR A 54 11.05 -17.46 12.18
CA TYR A 54 11.77 -16.39 11.51
C TYR A 54 12.56 -16.91 10.32
N LYS A 55 13.22 -18.07 10.46
CA LYS A 55 13.94 -18.72 9.36
C LYS A 55 13.01 -19.02 8.19
N ARG A 56 11.86 -19.64 8.44
CA ARG A 56 10.87 -19.97 7.41
C ARG A 56 10.41 -18.72 6.64
N VAL A 57 10.09 -17.65 7.34
CA VAL A 57 9.65 -16.39 6.70
C VAL A 57 10.81 -15.74 5.92
N SER A 58 12.01 -15.73 6.49
CA SER A 58 13.20 -15.20 5.83
C SER A 58 13.55 -15.95 4.55
N ASP A 59 13.46 -17.27 4.57
CA ASP A 59 13.70 -18.12 3.39
C ASP A 59 12.64 -17.83 2.31
N PHE A 60 11.36 -17.69 2.67
CA PHE A 60 10.30 -17.35 1.72
C PHE A 60 10.53 -15.98 1.04
N PHE A 61 10.85 -14.95 1.82
CA PHE A 61 11.16 -13.63 1.29
C PHE A 61 12.35 -13.68 0.31
N LYS A 62 13.39 -14.42 0.66
CA LYS A 62 14.58 -14.58 -0.18
C LYS A 62 14.30 -15.38 -1.44
N ASP A 63 13.65 -16.52 -1.32
CA ASP A 63 13.55 -17.50 -2.41
C ASP A 63 12.37 -17.19 -3.34
N SER A 64 11.22 -16.84 -2.78
CA SER A 64 9.98 -16.57 -3.53
C SER A 64 9.86 -15.10 -3.93
N LEU A 65 10.15 -14.15 -3.04
CA LEU A 65 10.02 -12.71 -3.32
C LEU A 65 11.32 -12.06 -3.81
N LYS A 66 12.44 -12.81 -3.83
CA LYS A 66 13.77 -12.31 -4.21
C LYS A 66 14.21 -11.08 -3.40
N THR A 67 13.76 -10.98 -2.16
CA THR A 67 13.98 -9.81 -1.29
C THR A 67 14.47 -10.26 0.08
N GLN A 68 15.40 -9.52 0.68
CA GLN A 68 15.88 -9.84 2.04
C GLN A 68 14.96 -9.22 3.09
N ILE A 69 14.28 -10.03 3.91
CA ILE A 69 13.39 -9.53 4.98
C ILE A 69 14.14 -8.69 6.03
N SER A 70 15.47 -8.84 6.13
CA SER A 70 16.32 -8.04 7.01
C SER A 70 16.22 -6.53 6.75
N LEU A 71 15.96 -6.14 5.49
CA LEU A 71 15.75 -4.73 5.08
C LEU A 71 14.56 -4.08 5.81
N PHE A 72 13.58 -4.89 6.22
CA PHE A 72 12.34 -4.42 6.85
C PHE A 72 12.25 -4.80 8.32
N GLN A 73 13.38 -5.08 8.98
CA GLN A 73 13.44 -5.57 10.37
C GLN A 73 12.64 -4.75 11.38
N ARG A 74 12.45 -3.44 11.16
CA ARG A 74 11.74 -2.54 12.08
C ARG A 74 10.31 -2.23 11.63
N MET A 75 9.91 -2.65 10.43
CA MET A 75 8.60 -2.35 9.85
C MET A 75 7.52 -3.19 10.50
N LYS A 76 6.32 -2.64 10.72
CA LYS A 76 5.19 -3.43 11.21
C LYS A 76 4.86 -4.57 10.24
N PRO A 77 4.53 -5.79 10.72
CA PRO A 77 4.22 -6.92 9.86
C PRO A 77 3.11 -6.67 8.84
N GLU A 78 2.13 -5.82 9.18
CA GLU A 78 1.02 -5.45 8.30
C GLU A 78 1.50 -4.89 6.95
N PHE A 79 2.54 -4.05 6.94
CA PHE A 79 3.08 -3.50 5.69
C PHE A 79 3.84 -4.54 4.86
N LEU A 80 4.33 -5.60 5.47
CA LEU A 80 5.03 -6.68 4.75
C LEU A 80 4.07 -7.54 3.94
N ILE A 81 2.79 -7.56 4.30
CA ILE A 81 1.75 -8.29 3.55
C ILE A 81 1.62 -7.72 2.14
N ALA A 82 1.78 -6.40 1.97
CA ALA A 82 1.73 -5.76 0.67
C ALA A 82 2.80 -6.30 -0.32
N LEU A 83 3.95 -6.76 0.20
CA LEU A 83 5.02 -7.37 -0.61
C LEU A 83 4.67 -8.78 -1.10
N LEU A 84 3.67 -9.42 -0.51
CA LEU A 84 3.19 -10.75 -0.91
C LEU A 84 2.22 -10.67 -2.10
N TYR A 85 1.47 -9.57 -2.20
CA TYR A 85 0.42 -9.37 -3.19
C TYR A 85 0.83 -9.62 -4.64
N PRO A 86 1.99 -9.14 -5.14
CA PRO A 86 2.42 -9.40 -6.51
C PRO A 86 2.63 -10.89 -6.84
N LYS A 87 2.92 -11.72 -5.83
CA LYS A 87 3.05 -13.18 -6.01
C LYS A 87 1.74 -13.93 -5.80
N MET A 88 0.86 -13.41 -4.95
CA MET A 88 -0.40 -14.08 -4.61
C MET A 88 -1.53 -13.76 -5.59
N MET A 89 -1.48 -12.62 -6.27
CA MET A 89 -2.53 -12.18 -7.19
C MET A 89 -2.04 -12.24 -8.64
N PRO A 90 -2.88 -12.69 -9.59
CA PRO A 90 -2.56 -12.73 -11.02
C PRO A 90 -2.70 -11.32 -11.66
N CYS A 91 -2.07 -10.31 -11.06
CA CYS A 91 -2.16 -8.92 -11.50
C CYS A 91 -0.93 -8.54 -12.34
N ASN A 92 -1.17 -7.96 -13.52
CA ASN A 92 -0.12 -7.56 -14.46
C ASN A 92 0.59 -6.25 -14.06
N ALA A 93 0.05 -5.53 -13.08
CA ALA A 93 0.62 -4.29 -12.56
C ALA A 93 0.17 -4.08 -11.12
N ALA A 94 1.06 -3.54 -10.29
CA ALA A 94 0.68 -2.95 -9.01
C ALA A 94 -0.12 -1.66 -9.26
N GLY A 95 -1.15 -1.43 -8.47
CA GLY A 95 -1.97 -0.21 -8.49
C GLY A 95 -3.12 -0.34 -7.52
N SER A 96 -3.66 0.79 -7.06
CA SER A 96 -4.86 0.83 -6.21
C SER A 96 -6.04 1.48 -6.94
N VAL A 97 -7.25 1.17 -6.48
CA VAL A 97 -8.47 1.83 -6.99
C VAL A 97 -8.43 3.31 -6.63
N GLU A 98 -7.98 3.65 -5.42
CA GLU A 98 -7.85 5.04 -4.94
C GLU A 98 -6.92 5.86 -5.82
N GLU A 99 -5.74 5.32 -6.19
CA GLU A 99 -4.81 5.98 -7.11
C GLU A 99 -5.46 6.25 -8.47
N SER A 100 -6.22 5.27 -8.97
CA SER A 100 -6.93 5.39 -10.25
C SER A 100 -8.06 6.44 -10.16
N VAL A 101 -8.75 6.55 -9.02
CA VAL A 101 -9.74 7.59 -8.77
C VAL A 101 -9.08 8.96 -8.68
N MET A 102 -7.99 9.09 -7.93
CA MET A 102 -7.25 10.35 -7.77
C MET A 102 -6.74 10.89 -9.10
N GLN A 103 -6.24 10.01 -9.99
CA GLN A 103 -5.84 10.36 -11.35
C GLN A 103 -7.03 10.87 -12.16
N LEU A 104 -8.16 10.17 -12.16
CA LEU A 104 -9.37 10.60 -12.88
C LEU A 104 -9.93 11.94 -12.40
N VAL A 105 -9.89 12.17 -11.08
CA VAL A 105 -10.35 13.43 -10.47
C VAL A 105 -9.42 14.59 -10.85
N GLN A 106 -8.10 14.34 -10.87
CA GLN A 106 -7.10 15.33 -11.29
C GLN A 106 -7.25 15.66 -12.79
N ASP A 107 -7.42 14.66 -13.65
CA ASP A 107 -7.65 14.83 -15.09
C ASP A 107 -8.95 15.60 -15.38
N ALA A 108 -9.97 15.40 -14.55
CA ALA A 108 -11.26 16.09 -14.66
C ALA A 108 -11.28 17.51 -14.04
N GLY A 109 -10.18 17.95 -13.42
CA GLY A 109 -10.07 19.26 -12.78
C GLY A 109 -11.01 19.46 -11.58
N LYS A 110 -11.37 18.37 -10.88
CA LYS A 110 -12.32 18.40 -9.76
C LYS A 110 -11.63 18.60 -8.43
N GLU A 111 -12.35 19.22 -7.49
CA GLU A 111 -11.87 19.41 -6.11
C GLU A 111 -11.94 18.08 -5.35
N LYS A 112 -10.84 17.74 -4.68
CA LYS A 112 -10.72 16.61 -3.75
C LYS A 112 -10.87 17.16 -2.34
N ARG A 113 -11.61 16.45 -1.49
CA ARG A 113 -11.63 16.73 -0.05
C ARG A 113 -11.36 15.46 0.76
N PRO A 114 -10.70 15.60 1.93
CA PRO A 114 -10.75 14.59 2.97
C PRO A 114 -12.17 14.43 3.55
#